data_AF-A0AAE0ANW7-F1
#
_entry.id   AF-A0AAE0ANW7-F1
#
_cell.length_a   1.000
_cell.length_b   1.000
_cell.length_c   1.000
_cell.angle_alpha   90.00
_cell.angle_beta   90.00
_cell.angle_gamma   90.00
#
_symmetry.space_group_name_H-M   'P 1'
#
loop_
_entity.id
_entity.type
_entity.pdbx_description
1 polymer ?
#
loop_
_entity_poly.entity_id
_entity_poly.type
_entity_poly.pdbx_seq_one_letter_code
_entity_poly.pdbx_strand_id
1 'polypeptide(L)'
;MPVCVANKIERLQREFFLGDRGIKKKIHSIKWAQLCKSKNECGLGIGSVLLKNQGLLAKWVWRFGLEDISLWRRVICAKYGVPLDVLRWDWNCGACSSWFIKTVGTLFLDGSNSAQVLKEGLRVIVGRGDRARFWSDVMVGGSPLKYAFPRIYTLAVDKLGSIRNFGKRIGLEWKWEIILRRLLFNCEKE
;
A
#
# COMPACT_ATOMS: atom_id res chain seq x y z
N MET A 1 -13.12 -3.00 -6.18
CA MET A 1 -14.50 -3.36 -6.54
C MET A 1 -15.40 -3.27 -5.31
N PRO A 2 -16.65 -2.83 -5.44
CA PRO A 2 -17.70 -2.96 -4.42
C PRO A 2 -17.78 -4.32 -3.74
N VAL A 3 -17.93 -4.32 -2.41
CA VAL A 3 -18.22 -5.55 -1.64
C VAL A 3 -19.56 -6.15 -2.08
N CYS A 4 -20.58 -5.33 -2.33
CA CYS A 4 -21.89 -5.82 -2.79
C CYS A 4 -21.81 -6.54 -4.14
N VAL A 5 -20.97 -6.07 -5.06
CA VAL A 5 -20.74 -6.72 -6.36
C VAL A 5 -19.95 -8.00 -6.18
N ALA A 6 -18.92 -8.02 -5.34
CA ALA A 6 -18.20 -9.24 -5.00
C ALA A 6 -19.14 -10.31 -4.42
N ASN A 7 -20.00 -9.93 -3.48
CA ASN A 7 -20.98 -10.83 -2.88
C ASN A 7 -21.99 -11.35 -3.90
N LYS A 8 -22.41 -10.51 -4.87
CA LYS A 8 -23.29 -10.94 -5.95
C LYS A 8 -22.61 -11.97 -6.86
N ILE A 9 -21.32 -11.78 -7.18
CA ILE A 9 -20.54 -12.74 -7.98
C ILE A 9 -20.36 -14.04 -7.21
N GLU A 10 -19.97 -14.00 -5.93
CA GLU A 10 -19.81 -15.21 -5.11
C GLU A 10 -21.14 -15.94 -4.93
N ARG A 11 -22.26 -15.21 -4.85
CA ARG A 11 -23.60 -15.80 -4.85
C ARG A 11 -23.88 -16.54 -6.16
N LEU A 12 -23.63 -15.93 -7.32
CA LEU A 12 -23.83 -16.60 -8.62
C LEU A 12 -22.95 -17.85 -8.77
N GLN A 13 -21.69 -17.78 -8.30
CA GLN A 13 -20.80 -18.94 -8.27
C GLN A 13 -21.37 -20.05 -7.39
N ARG A 14 -21.86 -19.71 -6.19
CA ARG A 14 -22.49 -20.67 -5.27
C ARG A 14 -23.74 -21.29 -5.88
N GLU A 15 -24.60 -20.48 -6.47
CA GLU A 15 -25.82 -20.94 -7.14
C GLU A 15 -25.50 -21.90 -8.30
N PHE A 16 -24.43 -21.62 -9.04
CA PHE A 16 -23.95 -22.50 -10.10
C PHE A 16 -23.46 -23.86 -9.56
N PHE A 17 -22.55 -23.86 -8.58
CA PHE A 17 -21.91 -25.08 -8.08
C PHE A 17 -22.81 -25.92 -7.14
N LEU A 18 -23.68 -25.27 -6.36
CA LEU A 18 -24.60 -25.96 -5.46
C LEU A 18 -25.96 -26.23 -6.10
N GLY A 19 -26.15 -25.86 -7.37
CA GLY A 19 -27.38 -26.10 -8.12
C GLY A 19 -28.59 -25.33 -7.57
N ASP A 20 -28.34 -24.20 -6.90
CA ASP A 20 -29.38 -23.33 -6.32
C ASP A 20 -29.91 -22.40 -7.42
N ARG A 21 -30.68 -22.95 -8.37
CA ARG A 21 -31.36 -22.19 -9.42
C ARG A 21 -32.88 -22.26 -9.24
N GLY A 22 -33.52 -21.10 -9.05
CA GLY A 22 -34.98 -20.96 -9.05
C GLY A 22 -35.61 -20.75 -7.66
N ILE A 23 -36.89 -21.10 -7.52
CA ILE A 23 -37.74 -20.81 -6.34
C ILE A 23 -37.45 -21.77 -5.17
N LYS A 24 -36.92 -22.97 -5.43
CA LYS A 24 -36.65 -23.99 -4.41
C LYS A 24 -35.15 -24.09 -4.12
N LYS A 25 -34.77 -23.72 -2.90
CA LYS A 25 -33.40 -23.95 -2.40
C LYS A 25 -33.14 -25.44 -2.22
N LYS A 26 -32.11 -25.97 -2.90
CA LYS A 26 -31.62 -27.33 -2.65
C LYS A 26 -30.80 -27.37 -1.37
N ILE A 27 -31.03 -28.40 -0.55
CA ILE A 27 -30.19 -28.69 0.61
C ILE A 27 -28.82 -29.13 0.10
N HIS A 28 -27.77 -28.47 0.57
CA HIS A 28 -26.39 -28.76 0.22
C HIS A 28 -25.66 -29.34 1.44
N SER A 29 -24.99 -30.48 1.26
CA SER A 29 -24.24 -31.15 2.33
C SER A 29 -22.87 -30.52 2.59
N ILE A 30 -22.39 -29.65 1.69
CA ILE A 30 -21.05 -29.07 1.74
C ILE A 30 -21.15 -27.55 1.86
N LYS A 31 -20.44 -26.99 2.85
CA LYS A 31 -20.36 -25.54 3.06
C LYS A 31 -19.58 -24.88 1.91
N TRP A 32 -20.04 -23.72 1.44
CA TRP A 32 -19.34 -22.93 0.41
C TRP A 32 -17.86 -22.67 0.76
N ALA A 33 -17.59 -22.33 2.03
CA ALA A 33 -16.22 -22.10 2.51
C ALA A 33 -15.29 -23.31 2.33
N GLN A 34 -15.82 -24.55 2.41
CA GLN A 34 -15.03 -25.76 2.19
C GLN A 34 -14.68 -25.95 0.71
N LEU A 35 -15.58 -25.60 -0.21
CA LEU A 35 -15.30 -25.62 -1.64
C LEU A 35 -14.25 -24.58 -2.06
N CYS A 36 -14.18 -23.45 -1.33
CA CYS A 36 -13.22 -22.39 -1.61
C CYS A 36 -11.77 -22.71 -1.21
N LYS A 37 -11.55 -23.70 -0.34
CA LYS A 37 -10.21 -24.11 0.09
C LYS A 37 -9.39 -24.73 -1.04
N SER A 38 -8.09 -24.82 -0.85
CA SER A 38 -7.19 -25.46 -1.83
C SER A 38 -7.49 -26.95 -1.99
N LYS A 39 -7.05 -27.55 -3.11
CA LYS A 39 -7.16 -29.01 -3.32
C LYS A 39 -6.44 -29.81 -2.24
N ASN A 40 -5.34 -29.28 -1.71
CA ASN A 40 -4.57 -29.88 -0.62
C ASN A 40 -5.36 -29.91 0.70
N GLU A 41 -6.33 -29.01 0.87
CA GLU A 41 -7.23 -28.94 2.03
C GLU A 41 -8.61 -29.56 1.73
N CYS A 42 -8.67 -30.45 0.74
CA CYS A 42 -9.89 -31.11 0.28
C CYS A 42 -10.98 -30.15 -0.23
N GLY A 43 -10.60 -28.97 -0.72
CA GLY A 43 -11.48 -28.02 -1.40
C GLY A 43 -11.36 -28.09 -2.93
N LEU A 44 -12.16 -27.28 -3.63
CA LEU A 44 -12.16 -27.19 -5.10
C LEU A 44 -11.23 -26.11 -5.65
N GLY A 45 -10.63 -25.29 -4.77
CA GLY A 45 -9.76 -24.17 -5.15
C GLY A 45 -10.54 -22.96 -5.68
N ILE A 46 -11.84 -22.85 -5.41
CA ILE A 46 -12.64 -21.67 -5.80
C ILE A 46 -12.26 -20.51 -4.89
N GLY A 47 -11.14 -19.84 -5.20
CA GLY A 47 -10.65 -18.73 -4.37
C GLY A 47 -11.63 -17.55 -4.32
N SER A 48 -11.73 -16.91 -3.14
CA SER A 48 -12.62 -15.78 -2.87
C SER A 48 -12.42 -14.63 -3.86
N VAL A 49 -13.53 -14.08 -4.33
CA VAL A 49 -13.56 -12.93 -5.24
C VAL A 49 -13.04 -11.68 -4.52
N LEU A 50 -13.31 -11.55 -3.21
CA LEU A 50 -12.80 -10.45 -2.40
C LEU A 50 -11.28 -10.49 -2.31
N LEU A 51 -10.70 -11.65 -2.00
CA LEU A 51 -9.24 -11.82 -1.93
C LEU A 51 -8.57 -11.57 -3.29
N LYS A 52 -9.16 -12.06 -4.37
CA LYS A 52 -8.68 -11.78 -5.74
C LYS A 52 -8.71 -10.28 -6.06
N ASN A 53 -9.81 -9.60 -5.71
CA ASN A 53 -9.92 -8.15 -5.91
C ASN A 53 -8.89 -7.38 -5.06
N GLN A 54 -8.63 -7.81 -3.82
CA GLN A 54 -7.57 -7.22 -2.99
C GLN A 54 -6.18 -7.40 -3.63
N GLY A 55 -5.85 -8.61 -4.11
CA GLY A 55 -4.59 -8.87 -4.81
C GLY A 55 -4.45 -8.06 -6.11
N LEU A 56 -5.53 -7.88 -6.86
CA LEU A 56 -5.53 -7.02 -8.05
C LEU A 56 -5.31 -5.56 -7.69
N LEU A 57 -5.99 -5.04 -6.65
CA LEU A 57 -5.77 -3.68 -6.17
C LEU A 57 -4.33 -3.48 -5.71
N ALA A 58 -3.78 -4.43 -4.95
CA ALA A 58 -2.38 -4.44 -4.56
C ALA A 58 -1.44 -4.33 -5.76
N LYS A 59 -1.66 -5.16 -6.81
CA LYS A 59 -0.90 -5.12 -8.05
C LYS A 59 -1.01 -3.77 -8.76
N TRP A 60 -2.21 -3.18 -8.80
CA TRP A 60 -2.41 -1.85 -9.39
C TRP A 60 -1.63 -0.77 -8.66
N VAL A 61 -1.57 -0.82 -7.33
CA VAL A 61 -0.82 0.17 -6.56
C VAL A 61 0.68 -0.02 -6.73
N TRP A 62 1.15 -1.27 -6.72
CA TRP A 62 2.53 -1.58 -7.03
C TRP A 62 2.95 -1.00 -8.39
N ARG A 63 2.12 -1.21 -9.43
CA ARG A 63 2.34 -0.63 -10.76
C ARG A 63 2.29 0.90 -10.75
N PHE A 64 1.40 1.51 -9.97
CA PHE A 64 1.33 2.97 -9.84
C PHE A 64 2.61 3.57 -9.26
N GLY A 65 3.26 2.85 -8.33
CA GLY A 65 4.54 3.24 -7.76
C GLY A 65 5.73 3.04 -8.72
N LEU A 66 5.71 1.98 -9.52
CA LEU A 66 6.82 1.65 -10.44
C LEU A 66 6.73 2.34 -11.80
N GLU A 67 5.55 2.43 -12.40
CA GLU A 67 5.36 2.89 -13.79
C GLU A 67 5.23 4.42 -13.84
N ASP A 68 6.28 5.10 -13.42
CA ASP A 68 6.26 6.54 -13.15
C ASP A 68 6.07 7.43 -14.39
N ILE A 69 6.52 6.98 -15.57
CA ILE A 69 6.43 7.69 -16.85
C ILE A 69 5.16 7.32 -17.63
N SER A 70 4.41 6.31 -17.18
CA SER A 70 3.28 5.78 -17.94
C SER A 70 2.14 6.80 -18.13
N LEU A 71 1.52 6.79 -19.32
CA LEU A 71 0.43 7.71 -19.64
C LEU A 71 -0.78 7.53 -18.71
N TRP A 72 -1.13 6.29 -18.38
CA TRP A 72 -2.27 6.01 -17.50
C TRP A 72 -2.05 6.60 -16.10
N ARG A 73 -0.83 6.54 -15.57
CA ARG A 73 -0.47 7.17 -14.29
C ARG A 73 -0.62 8.68 -14.38
N ARG A 74 -0.07 9.31 -15.44
CA ARG A 74 -0.19 10.76 -15.67
C ARG A 74 -1.65 11.22 -15.77
N VAL A 75 -2.50 10.46 -16.47
CA VAL A 75 -3.93 10.75 -16.58
C VAL A 75 -4.63 10.65 -15.22
N ILE A 76 -4.34 9.63 -14.43
CA ILE A 76 -4.86 9.51 -13.06
C ILE A 76 -4.37 10.69 -12.21
N CYS A 77 -3.07 11.00 -12.26
CA CYS A 77 -2.48 12.11 -11.54
C CYS A 77 -3.18 13.44 -11.85
N ALA A 78 -3.33 13.75 -13.14
CA ALA A 78 -3.98 14.96 -13.61
C ALA A 78 -5.47 15.02 -13.22
N LYS A 79 -6.20 13.90 -13.37
CA LYS A 79 -7.64 13.83 -13.07
C LYS A 79 -7.94 14.08 -11.59
N TYR A 80 -7.06 13.63 -10.70
CA TYR A 80 -7.31 13.64 -9.26
C TYR A 80 -6.42 14.61 -8.46
N GLY A 81 -5.67 15.48 -9.14
CA GLY A 81 -4.84 16.50 -8.48
C GLY A 81 -3.68 15.92 -7.69
N VAL A 82 -3.14 14.80 -8.18
CA VAL A 82 -2.13 14.01 -7.49
C VAL A 82 -0.74 14.35 -8.03
N PRO A 83 0.22 14.75 -7.17
CA PRO A 83 1.60 15.01 -7.59
C PRO A 83 2.29 13.76 -8.16
N LEU A 84 3.02 13.92 -9.26
CA LEU A 84 3.70 12.85 -9.99
C LEU A 84 4.96 12.32 -9.30
N ASP A 85 5.53 13.11 -8.42
CA ASP A 85 6.74 12.87 -7.64
C ASP A 85 6.48 12.09 -6.35
N VAL A 86 5.23 12.04 -5.89
CA VAL A 86 4.88 11.43 -4.62
C VAL A 86 4.47 9.97 -4.82
N LEU A 87 5.26 9.05 -4.25
CA LEU A 87 4.92 7.62 -4.12
C LEU A 87 4.00 7.34 -2.92
N ARG A 88 3.70 8.37 -2.13
CA ARG A 88 2.90 8.30 -0.91
C ARG A 88 1.44 8.63 -1.19
N TRP A 89 0.57 7.86 -0.59
CA TRP A 89 -0.88 8.08 -0.60
C TRP A 89 -1.30 8.96 0.58
N ASP A 90 -0.54 10.01 0.88
CA ASP A 90 -0.85 10.97 1.96
C ASP A 90 -1.66 12.18 1.47
N TRP A 91 -2.31 12.04 0.31
CA TRP A 91 -3.11 13.10 -0.28
C TRP A 91 -4.45 13.23 0.43
N ASN A 92 -4.77 14.47 0.80
CA ASN A 92 -6.11 14.87 1.20
C ASN A 92 -7.02 14.79 -0.03
N CYS A 93 -7.52 13.59 -0.32
CA CYS A 93 -8.40 13.34 -1.44
C CYS A 93 -9.73 14.02 -1.12
N GLY A 94 -9.94 15.23 -1.65
CA GLY A 94 -11.18 15.99 -1.47
C GLY A 94 -12.44 15.14 -1.68
N ALA A 95 -13.56 15.56 -1.11
CA ALA A 95 -14.81 14.79 -1.02
C ALA A 95 -15.26 14.13 -2.35
N CYS A 96 -14.88 14.71 -3.50
CA CYS A 96 -15.18 14.24 -4.86
C CYS A 96 -14.19 13.21 -5.45
N SER A 97 -13.27 12.65 -4.66
CA SER A 97 -12.35 11.63 -5.17
C SER A 97 -13.08 10.34 -5.59
N SER A 98 -12.66 9.76 -6.71
CA SER A 98 -13.23 8.49 -7.21
C SER A 98 -13.09 7.41 -6.15
N TRP A 99 -14.07 6.50 -6.10
CA TRP A 99 -14.02 5.32 -5.25
C TRP A 99 -12.71 4.55 -5.41
N PHE A 100 -12.14 4.49 -6.62
CA PHE A 100 -10.84 3.84 -6.82
C PHE A 100 -9.74 4.47 -5.95
N ILE A 101 -9.63 5.81 -5.94
CA ILE A 101 -8.64 6.52 -5.13
C ILE A 101 -8.96 6.42 -3.65
N LYS A 102 -10.23 6.49 -3.25
CA LYS A 102 -10.63 6.27 -1.85
C LYS A 102 -10.28 4.86 -1.37
N THR A 103 -10.47 3.84 -2.22
CA THR A 103 -10.14 2.44 -1.91
C THR A 103 -8.64 2.24 -1.82
N VAL A 104 -7.88 2.82 -2.74
CA VAL A 104 -6.41 2.72 -2.69
C VAL A 104 -5.86 3.50 -1.49
N GLY A 105 -6.33 4.71 -1.24
CA GLY A 105 -5.97 5.49 -0.06
C GLY A 105 -6.28 4.75 1.23
N THR A 106 -7.47 4.15 1.38
CA THR A 106 -7.81 3.30 2.54
C THR A 106 -6.97 2.03 2.63
N LEU A 107 -6.59 1.41 1.51
CA LEU A 107 -5.65 0.28 1.54
C LEU A 107 -4.24 0.67 2.03
N PHE A 108 -3.85 1.94 1.95
CA PHE A 108 -2.53 2.42 2.41
C PHE A 108 -2.57 3.14 3.75
N LEU A 109 -3.68 3.81 4.08
CA LEU A 109 -3.84 4.61 5.28
C LEU A 109 -4.61 3.86 6.37
N ASP A 110 -5.62 3.09 5.99
CA ASP A 110 -6.51 2.44 6.95
C ASP A 110 -5.86 1.20 7.58
N GLY A 111 -6.28 0.88 8.80
CA GLY A 111 -5.79 -0.24 9.60
C GLY A 111 -6.43 -1.58 9.24
N SER A 112 -7.19 -1.66 8.15
CA SER A 112 -7.87 -2.89 7.75
C SER A 112 -6.89 -4.04 7.50
N ASN A 113 -7.29 -5.29 7.79
CA ASN A 113 -6.46 -6.48 7.57
C ASN A 113 -5.90 -6.57 6.13
N SER A 114 -6.63 -6.06 5.13
CA SER A 114 -6.17 -6.00 3.73
C SER A 114 -5.07 -4.96 3.49
N ALA A 115 -5.10 -3.85 4.21
CA ALA A 115 -4.06 -2.83 4.17
C ALA A 115 -2.77 -3.34 4.84
N GLN A 116 -2.91 -4.16 5.88
CA GLN A 116 -1.78 -4.73 6.61
C GLN A 116 -0.92 -5.66 5.73
N VAL A 117 -1.53 -6.55 4.94
CA VAL A 117 -0.80 -7.43 4.00
C VAL A 117 0.02 -6.62 2.99
N LEU A 118 -0.54 -5.50 2.52
CA LEU A 118 0.16 -4.60 1.60
C LEU A 118 1.29 -3.84 2.28
N LYS A 119 1.05 -3.33 3.50
CA LYS A 119 2.06 -2.62 4.30
C LYS A 119 3.24 -3.52 4.67
N GLU A 120 2.98 -4.77 5.00
CA GLU A 120 4.02 -5.76 5.35
C GLU A 120 4.81 -6.24 4.13
N GLY A 121 4.16 -6.37 2.97
CA GLY A 121 4.78 -6.84 1.74
C GLY A 121 5.51 -5.78 0.92
N LEU A 122 5.17 -4.49 1.07
CA LEU A 122 5.70 -3.42 0.25
C LEU A 122 6.95 -2.78 0.89
N ARG A 123 8.09 -2.91 0.21
CA ARG A 123 9.34 -2.26 0.61
C ARG A 123 9.73 -1.20 -0.40
N VAL A 124 10.06 -0.02 0.09
CA VAL A 124 10.57 1.08 -0.75
C VAL A 124 12.08 0.91 -0.87
N ILE A 125 12.56 0.62 -2.07
CA ILE A 125 14.00 0.60 -2.36
C ILE A 125 14.40 2.03 -2.73
N VAL A 126 15.36 2.58 -1.97
CA VAL A 126 15.88 3.92 -2.21
C VAL A 126 16.73 3.90 -3.48
N GLY A 127 16.19 4.48 -4.56
CA GLY A 127 16.94 4.76 -5.80
C GLY A 127 17.74 6.07 -5.67
N ARG A 128 17.42 7.06 -6.50
CA ARG A 128 18.08 8.40 -6.48
C ARG A 128 17.80 9.24 -5.23
N GLY A 129 16.93 8.78 -4.33
CA GLY A 129 16.61 9.48 -3.08
C GLY A 129 15.62 10.67 -3.22
N ASP A 130 15.14 10.97 -4.43
CA ASP A 130 14.22 12.09 -4.69
C ASP A 130 12.82 11.88 -4.07
N ARG A 131 12.35 10.63 -4.04
CA ARG A 131 10.97 10.28 -3.70
C ARG A 131 10.78 9.64 -2.33
N ALA A 132 11.88 9.29 -1.67
CA ALA A 132 11.87 8.66 -0.35
C ALA A 132 12.12 9.74 0.71
N ARG A 133 11.21 9.87 1.68
CA ARG A 133 11.34 10.81 2.80
C ARG A 133 12.26 10.24 3.86
N PHE A 134 13.24 11.05 4.26
CA PHE A 134 14.31 10.57 5.16
C PHE A 134 13.76 10.04 6.49
N TRP A 135 12.86 10.77 7.14
CA TRP A 135 12.38 10.41 8.48
C TRP A 135 11.20 9.45 8.52
N SER A 136 10.38 9.47 7.47
CA SER A 136 9.04 8.88 7.51
C SER A 136 8.91 7.58 6.74
N ASP A 137 9.79 7.31 5.77
CA ASP A 137 9.76 6.06 5.01
C ASP A 137 10.56 4.97 5.71
N VAL A 138 10.11 3.72 5.56
CA VAL A 138 10.80 2.53 6.06
C VAL A 138 11.90 2.19 5.06
N MET A 139 13.14 2.49 5.43
CA MET A 139 14.31 2.16 4.60
C MET A 139 14.95 0.86 5.07
N VAL A 140 15.68 0.92 6.19
CA VAL A 140 16.44 -0.19 6.78
C VAL A 140 15.92 -0.43 8.20
N GLY A 141 15.71 -1.69 8.56
CA GLY A 141 15.29 -2.06 9.92
C GLY A 141 13.77 -2.13 10.18
N GLY A 142 12.94 -2.12 9.13
CA GLY A 142 11.50 -2.40 9.23
C GLY A 142 10.66 -1.32 9.94
N SER A 143 11.28 -0.27 10.45
CA SER A 143 10.60 0.88 11.06
C SER A 143 11.12 2.21 10.50
N PRO A 144 10.28 3.27 10.46
CA PRO A 144 10.72 4.62 10.10
C PRO A 144 11.78 5.19 11.06
N LEU A 145 12.75 5.92 10.52
CA LEU A 145 13.84 6.55 11.27
C LEU A 145 13.35 7.49 12.40
N LYS A 146 12.19 8.13 12.24
CA LYS A 146 11.60 8.98 13.29
C LYS A 146 11.27 8.25 14.59
N TYR A 147 10.99 6.93 14.52
CA TYR A 147 10.69 6.13 15.70
C TYR A 147 11.95 5.49 16.29
N ALA A 148 12.92 5.16 15.44
CA ALA A 148 14.23 4.67 15.89
C ALA A 148 15.03 5.79 16.59
N PHE A 149 14.98 7.02 16.07
CA PHE A 149 15.73 8.17 16.59
C PHE A 149 14.82 9.38 16.86
N PRO A 150 13.92 9.30 17.86
CA PRO A 150 12.93 10.35 18.13
C PRO A 150 13.59 11.68 18.54
N ARG A 151 14.71 11.63 19.29
CA ARG A 151 15.45 12.83 19.71
C ARG A 151 16.02 13.60 18.51
N ILE A 152 16.71 12.91 17.60
CA ILE A 152 17.28 13.54 16.41
C ILE A 152 16.17 14.08 15.50
N TYR A 153 15.06 13.35 15.36
CA TYR A 153 13.89 13.81 14.60
C TYR A 153 13.28 15.11 15.16
N THR A 154 13.22 15.27 16.48
CA THR A 154 12.72 16.53 17.08
C THR A 154 13.62 17.72 16.81
N LEU A 155 14.94 17.48 16.70
CA LEU A 155 15.96 18.50 16.43
C LEU A 155 16.12 18.81 14.93
N ALA A 156 15.68 17.92 14.04
CA ALA A 156 15.76 18.13 12.60
C ALA A 156 14.97 19.37 12.17
N VAL A 157 15.61 20.22 11.35
CA VAL A 157 14.95 21.40 10.77
C VAL A 157 13.95 20.97 9.72
N ASP A 158 14.36 20.09 8.81
CA ASP A 158 13.49 19.48 7.81
C ASP A 158 13.01 18.10 8.28
N LYS A 159 11.70 17.93 8.39
CA LYS A 159 11.05 16.69 8.81
C LYS A 159 10.41 15.93 7.65
N LEU A 160 10.20 16.62 6.51
CA LEU A 160 9.48 16.09 5.34
C LEU A 160 10.38 15.93 4.12
N GLY A 161 11.64 16.38 4.20
CA GLY A 161 12.62 16.32 3.13
C GLY A 161 12.86 14.90 2.58
N SER A 162 13.21 14.86 1.31
CA SER A 162 13.65 13.66 0.62
C SER A 162 15.08 13.30 1.01
N ILE A 163 15.47 12.03 0.91
CA ILE A 163 16.82 11.56 1.21
C ILE A 163 17.89 12.36 0.48
N ARG A 164 17.62 12.76 -0.77
CA ARG A 164 18.54 13.58 -1.56
C ARG A 164 18.84 14.94 -0.93
N ASN A 165 17.90 15.52 -0.18
CA ASN A 165 18.13 16.80 0.48
C ASN A 165 19.04 16.67 1.71
N PHE A 166 19.18 15.46 2.27
CA PHE A 166 19.97 15.19 3.46
C PHE A 166 21.38 14.69 3.17
N GLY A 167 21.84 14.72 1.92
CA GLY A 167 23.20 14.30 1.62
C GLY A 167 23.61 14.48 0.17
N LYS A 168 24.91 14.38 -0.06
CA LYS A 168 25.51 14.45 -1.39
C LYS A 168 26.37 13.23 -1.59
N ARG A 169 26.36 12.69 -2.82
CA ARG A 169 27.30 11.65 -3.20
C ARG A 169 28.64 12.30 -3.54
N ILE A 170 29.66 12.03 -2.75
CA ILE A 170 31.02 12.50 -2.98
C ILE A 170 31.84 11.25 -3.36
N GLY A 171 32.17 11.13 -4.66
CA GLY A 171 32.79 9.92 -5.19
C GLY A 171 31.87 8.69 -5.09
N LEU A 172 32.33 7.63 -4.42
CA LEU A 172 31.57 6.40 -4.16
C LEU A 172 30.78 6.44 -2.85
N GLU A 173 31.04 7.41 -1.97
CA GLU A 173 30.44 7.48 -0.65
C GLU A 173 29.29 8.48 -0.60
N TRP A 174 28.28 8.13 0.21
CA TRP A 174 27.18 9.04 0.52
C TRP A 174 27.49 9.80 1.80
N LYS A 175 27.66 11.12 1.69
CA LYS A 175 27.89 11.99 2.85
C LYS A 175 26.57 12.61 3.28
N TRP A 176 26.14 12.30 4.50
CA TRP A 176 24.95 12.88 5.12
C TRP A 176 25.23 14.31 5.61
N GLU A 177 24.36 15.24 5.21
CA GLU A 177 24.32 16.64 5.63
C GLU A 177 22.94 16.89 6.28
N ILE A 178 22.79 16.51 7.54
CA ILE A 178 21.54 16.72 8.29
C ILE A 178 21.65 18.02 9.08
N ILE A 179 20.80 18.99 8.75
CA ILE A 179 20.74 20.27 9.46
C ILE A 179 19.86 20.12 10.71
N LEU A 180 20.46 20.30 11.88
CA LEU A 180 19.81 20.26 13.17
C LEU A 180 19.71 21.67 13.76
N ARG A 181 18.68 21.90 14.57
CA ARG A 181 18.48 23.18 15.29
C ARG A 181 19.60 23.52 16.27
N ARG A 182 20.36 22.51 16.71
CA ARG A 182 21.52 22.62 17.60
C ARG A 182 22.50 21.48 17.32
N LEU A 183 23.74 21.64 17.77
CA LEU A 183 24.74 20.57 17.74
C LEU A 183 24.33 19.42 18.69
N LEU A 184 24.64 18.18 18.28
CA LEU A 184 24.43 17.00 19.11
C LEU A 184 25.44 16.99 20.26
N PHE A 185 24.95 16.66 21.46
CA PHE A 185 25.83 16.36 22.59
C PHE A 185 26.57 15.04 22.36
N ASN A 186 27.69 14.82 23.06
CA ASN A 186 28.46 13.58 22.91
C ASN A 186 27.62 12.33 23.27
N CYS A 187 26.68 12.44 24.20
CA CYS A 187 25.73 11.37 24.54
C CYS A 187 24.62 11.11 23.49
N GLU A 188 24.53 11.95 22.45
CA GLU A 188 23.59 11.78 21.33
C GLU A 188 24.31 11.32 20.04
N LYS A 189 25.64 11.10 20.08
CA LYS A 189 26.46 10.64 18.95
C LYS A 189 26.74 9.13 18.96
N GLU A 190 26.48 8.47 20.08
CA GLU A 190 26.54 7.00 20.26
C GLU A 190 25.21 6.35 19.88
#